data_AF-A0A971BCC3-F1
#
_entry.id   AF-A0A971BCC3-F1
#
_cell.length_a   1.000
_cell.length_b   1.000
_cell.length_c   1.000
_cell.angle_alpha   90.00
_cell.angle_beta   90.00
_cell.angle_gamma   90.00
#
_symmetry.space_group_name_H-M   'P 1'
#
loop_
_entity.id
_entity.type
_entity.pdbx_description
1 polymer ?
#
loop_
_entity_poly.entity_id
_entity_poly.type
_entity_poly.pdbx_seq_one_letter_code
_entity_poly.pdbx_strand_id
1 'polypeptide(L)'
;NAAVFRRFANQNENIAETVELLPAALRSGNTALAKIDGLGQAMESTFTNLQPTARNLGPALKELRPFFADTAPVIRDELRPFTKEVQPIAKELRRPARDLAKATPDLMKFTEVFNALFNELAYDPPGKENGYLFYLPWANHNTNSTIASQDGIGPLRRSLILASCSQLDSFETFGGRNEDTGEYRNPYLATVIQLLNAPSFEANCSGGGGGE
;
A
#
# COMPACT_ATOMS: atom_id res chain seq x y z
N ASN A 1 -15.29 -48.18 -72.16
CA ASN A 1 -15.84 -46.91 -72.72
C ASN A 1 -16.21 -45.87 -71.66
N ALA A 2 -16.99 -46.18 -70.61
CA ALA A 2 -17.43 -45.18 -69.60
C ALA A 2 -16.32 -44.50 -68.78
N ALA A 3 -15.13 -45.10 -68.65
CA ALA A 3 -13.99 -44.52 -67.93
C ALA A 3 -13.24 -43.43 -68.74
N VAL A 4 -13.25 -43.53 -70.08
CA VAL A 4 -12.58 -42.56 -70.96
C VAL A 4 -13.41 -41.28 -71.07
N PHE A 5 -14.73 -41.39 -71.23
CA PHE A 5 -15.64 -40.23 -71.26
C PHE A 5 -15.65 -39.45 -69.92
N ARG A 6 -15.58 -40.15 -68.77
CA ARG A 6 -15.42 -39.48 -67.46
C ARG A 6 -14.11 -38.70 -67.35
N ARG A 7 -13.00 -39.24 -67.86
CA ARG A 7 -11.73 -38.50 -67.86
C ARG A 7 -11.81 -37.26 -68.75
N PHE A 8 -12.39 -37.35 -69.94
CA PHE A 8 -12.58 -36.20 -70.81
C PHE A 8 -13.52 -35.15 -70.21
N ALA A 9 -14.62 -35.57 -69.57
CA ALA A 9 -15.53 -34.65 -68.87
C ALA A 9 -14.81 -33.91 -67.74
N ASN A 10 -14.09 -34.63 -66.88
CA ASN A 10 -13.31 -34.04 -65.79
C ASN A 10 -12.20 -33.11 -66.30
N GLN A 11 -11.60 -33.41 -67.45
CA GLN A 11 -10.58 -32.55 -68.07
C GLN A 11 -11.17 -31.26 -68.62
N ASN A 12 -12.34 -31.33 -69.25
CA ASN A 12 -13.03 -30.16 -69.78
C ASN A 12 -13.53 -29.24 -68.63
N GLU A 13 -13.98 -29.84 -67.53
CA GLU A 13 -14.38 -29.13 -66.30
C GLU A 13 -13.18 -28.44 -65.64
N ASN A 14 -12.04 -29.14 -65.51
CA ASN A 14 -10.79 -28.54 -65.00
C ASN A 14 -10.26 -27.39 -65.88
N ILE A 15 -10.40 -27.48 -67.21
CA ILE A 15 -10.01 -26.40 -68.14
C ILE A 15 -10.96 -25.21 -68.00
N ALA A 16 -12.27 -25.46 -67.92
CA ALA A 16 -13.26 -24.40 -67.70
C ALA A 16 -13.01 -23.67 -66.37
N GLU A 17 -12.73 -24.41 -65.30
CA GLU A 17 -12.38 -23.87 -63.98
C GLU A 17 -11.08 -23.03 -64.04
N THR A 18 -10.06 -23.51 -64.76
CA THR A 18 -8.80 -22.76 -64.94
C THR A 18 -9.02 -21.45 -65.72
N VAL A 19 -9.87 -21.48 -66.75
CA VAL A 19 -10.23 -20.29 -67.53
C VAL A 19 -11.08 -19.32 -66.71
N GLU A 20 -11.92 -19.82 -65.80
CA GLU A 20 -12.72 -19.01 -64.88
C GLU A 20 -11.85 -18.32 -63.81
N LEU A 21 -10.78 -18.98 -63.37
CA LEU A 21 -9.84 -18.44 -62.37
C LEU A 21 -8.79 -17.48 -62.96
N LEU A 22 -8.47 -17.59 -64.25
CA LEU A 22 -7.45 -16.77 -64.92
C LEU A 22 -7.71 -15.25 -64.81
N PRO A 23 -8.93 -14.71 -65.00
CA PRO A 23 -9.22 -13.29 -64.81
C PRO A 23 -9.03 -12.82 -63.36
N ALA A 24 -9.28 -13.67 -62.37
CA ALA A 24 -9.05 -13.35 -60.96
C ALA A 24 -7.54 -13.33 -60.65
N ALA A 25 -6.78 -14.29 -61.19
CA ALA A 25 -5.32 -14.32 -61.08
C ALA A 25 -4.66 -13.10 -61.74
N LEU A 26 -5.10 -12.71 -62.95
CA LEU A 26 -4.59 -11.53 -63.64
C LEU A 26 -4.95 -10.22 -62.92
N ARG A 27 -6.17 -10.09 -62.39
CA ARG A 27 -6.56 -8.94 -61.55
C ARG A 27 -5.71 -8.85 -60.29
N SER A 28 -5.43 -9.99 -59.66
CA SER A 28 -4.56 -10.08 -58.48
C SER A 28 -3.12 -9.67 -58.82
N GLY A 29 -2.58 -10.13 -59.95
CA GLY A 29 -1.28 -9.71 -60.48
C GLY A 29 -1.20 -8.20 -60.75
N ASN A 30 -2.20 -7.63 -61.43
CA ASN A 30 -2.27 -6.19 -61.70
C ASN A 30 -2.39 -5.37 -60.41
N THR A 31 -3.16 -5.86 -59.43
CA THR A 31 -3.30 -5.21 -58.12
C THR A 31 -1.97 -5.24 -57.35
N ALA A 32 -1.25 -6.36 -57.40
CA ALA A 32 0.06 -6.48 -56.79
C ALA A 32 1.08 -5.53 -57.43
N LEU A 33 1.12 -5.45 -58.77
CA LEU A 33 1.99 -4.52 -59.49
C LEU A 33 1.67 -3.05 -59.18
N ALA A 34 0.38 -2.67 -59.13
CA ALA A 34 -0.03 -1.31 -58.75
C ALA A 34 0.37 -0.95 -57.31
N LYS A 35 0.33 -1.90 -56.38
CA LYS A 35 0.78 -1.70 -55.00
C LYS A 35 2.30 -1.58 -54.89
N ILE A 36 3.05 -2.34 -55.69
CA ILE A 36 4.51 -2.24 -55.77
C ILE A 36 4.92 -0.88 -56.34
N ASP A 37 4.22 -0.39 -57.36
CA ASP A 37 4.43 0.95 -57.93
C ASP A 37 4.15 2.05 -56.89
N GLY A 38 3.01 1.95 -56.18
CA GLY A 38 2.69 2.86 -55.08
C GLY A 38 3.72 2.84 -53.93
N LEU A 39 4.25 1.65 -53.59
CA LEU A 39 5.34 1.52 -52.62
C LEU A 39 6.64 2.17 -53.13
N GLY A 40 6.98 1.97 -54.41
CA GLY A 40 8.14 2.56 -55.05
C GLY A 40 8.11 4.09 -55.00
N GLN A 41 6.98 4.69 -55.38
CA GLN A 41 6.78 6.14 -55.34
C GLN A 41 6.83 6.69 -53.90
N ALA A 42 6.21 5.98 -52.95
CA ALA A 42 6.27 6.37 -51.54
C ALA A 42 7.70 6.28 -50.97
N MET A 43 8.46 5.26 -51.34
CA MET A 43 9.86 5.11 -50.97
C MET A 43 10.72 6.22 -51.59
N GLU A 44 10.56 6.51 -52.88
CA GLU A 44 11.28 7.58 -53.56
C GLU A 44 11.04 8.94 -52.91
N SER A 45 9.77 9.28 -52.63
CA SER A 45 9.41 10.50 -51.92
C SER A 45 10.02 10.53 -50.52
N THR A 46 9.92 9.43 -49.76
CA THR A 46 10.46 9.33 -48.40
C THR A 46 11.98 9.49 -48.37
N PHE A 47 12.70 8.84 -49.28
CA PHE A 47 14.15 8.96 -49.38
C PHE A 47 14.59 10.35 -49.84
N THR A 48 13.86 10.97 -50.77
CA THR A 48 14.10 12.35 -51.21
C THR A 48 13.90 13.33 -50.05
N ASN A 49 12.88 13.12 -49.22
CA ASN A 49 12.61 13.94 -48.04
C ASN A 49 13.62 13.72 -46.90
N LEU A 50 14.22 12.53 -46.80
CA LEU A 50 15.25 12.21 -45.81
C LEU A 50 16.65 12.68 -46.22
N GLN A 51 16.90 12.82 -47.52
CA GLN A 51 18.21 13.18 -48.05
C GLN A 51 18.77 14.50 -47.47
N PRO A 52 18.00 15.59 -47.29
CA PRO A 52 18.50 16.81 -46.67
C PRO A 52 18.89 16.60 -45.21
N THR A 53 18.06 15.90 -44.43
CA THR A 53 18.34 15.60 -43.02
C THR A 53 19.62 14.76 -42.87
N ALA A 54 19.78 13.73 -43.71
CA ALA A 54 21.00 12.92 -43.73
C ALA A 54 22.24 13.73 -44.12
N ARG A 55 22.11 14.64 -45.11
CA ARG A 55 23.21 15.53 -45.54
C ARG A 55 23.60 16.54 -44.47
N ASN A 56 22.63 17.08 -43.74
CA ASN A 56 22.84 18.11 -42.72
C ASN A 56 23.28 17.54 -41.36
N LEU A 57 23.06 16.24 -41.11
CA LEU A 57 23.48 15.59 -39.88
C LEU A 57 25.00 15.62 -39.68
N GLY A 58 25.78 15.38 -40.74
CA GLY A 58 27.25 15.42 -40.67
C GLY A 58 27.81 16.78 -40.25
N PRO A 59 27.43 17.89 -40.93
CA PRO A 59 27.76 19.25 -40.52
C PRO A 59 27.26 19.59 -39.11
N ALA A 60 26.00 19.29 -38.77
CA ALA A 60 25.46 19.57 -37.44
C ALA A 60 26.24 18.84 -36.33
N LEU A 61 26.63 17.57 -36.54
CA LEU A 61 27.47 16.83 -35.60
C LEU A 61 28.89 17.40 -35.50
N LYS A 62 29.43 17.98 -36.59
CA LYS A 62 30.73 18.68 -36.54
C LYS A 62 30.63 19.99 -35.76
N GLU A 63 29.54 20.74 -35.91
CA GLU A 63 29.29 21.97 -35.15
C GLU A 63 29.10 21.71 -33.65
N LEU A 64 28.63 20.52 -33.27
CA LEU A 64 28.54 20.12 -31.87
C LEU A 64 29.88 19.66 -31.27
N ARG A 65 30.91 19.39 -32.08
CA ARG A 65 32.21 18.90 -31.57
C ARG A 65 32.89 19.87 -30.60
N PRO A 66 32.97 21.19 -30.87
CA PRO A 66 33.57 22.15 -29.93
C PRO A 66 32.83 22.15 -28.59
N PHE A 67 31.49 22.17 -28.62
CA PHE A 67 30.68 22.08 -27.42
C PHE A 67 31.00 20.82 -26.59
N PHE A 68 31.09 19.65 -27.22
CA PHE A 68 31.48 18.43 -26.52
C PHE A 68 32.95 18.43 -26.08
N ALA A 69 33.84 19.06 -26.83
CA ALA A 69 35.24 19.21 -26.45
C ALA A 69 35.41 20.10 -25.21
N ASP A 70 34.57 21.13 -25.06
CA ASP A 70 34.59 22.05 -23.91
C ASP A 70 33.88 21.46 -22.69
N THR A 71 32.78 20.72 -22.89
CA THR A 71 31.99 20.15 -21.79
C THR A 71 32.49 18.80 -21.29
N ALA A 72 33.13 17.99 -22.15
CA ALA A 72 33.65 16.69 -21.74
C ALA A 72 34.68 16.77 -20.60
N PRO A 73 35.62 17.73 -20.56
CA PRO A 73 36.49 17.96 -19.41
C PRO A 73 35.72 18.25 -18.13
N VAL A 74 34.74 19.16 -18.15
CA VAL A 74 33.92 19.49 -16.96
C VAL A 74 33.21 18.25 -16.42
N ILE A 75 32.63 17.42 -17.29
CA ILE A 75 32.01 16.16 -16.87
C ILE A 75 33.05 15.19 -16.30
N ARG A 76 34.18 15.05 -16.98
CA ARG A 76 35.25 14.08 -16.67
C ARG A 76 35.97 14.41 -15.36
N ASP A 77 36.24 15.69 -15.15
CA ASP A 77 37.21 16.21 -14.19
C ASP A 77 36.53 16.86 -12.99
N GLU A 78 35.27 17.31 -13.11
CA GLU A 78 34.51 17.90 -11.99
C GLU A 78 33.30 17.06 -11.60
N LEU A 79 32.35 16.86 -12.53
CA LEU A 79 31.06 16.24 -12.16
C LEU A 79 31.19 14.75 -11.82
N ARG A 80 32.00 14.00 -12.57
CA ARG A 80 32.16 12.56 -12.33
C ARG A 80 32.92 12.26 -11.03
N PRO A 81 34.03 12.93 -10.68
CA PRO A 81 34.66 12.79 -9.37
C PRO A 81 33.71 13.16 -8.23
N PHE A 82 33.04 14.32 -8.32
CA PHE A 82 32.02 14.72 -7.34
C PHE A 82 30.92 13.68 -7.18
N THR A 83 30.38 13.17 -8.29
CA THR A 83 29.33 12.13 -8.26
C THR A 83 29.85 10.84 -7.62
N LYS A 84 31.10 10.44 -7.88
CA LYS A 84 31.72 9.28 -7.23
C LYS A 84 31.85 9.48 -5.72
N GLU A 85 32.19 10.68 -5.28
CA GLU A 85 32.33 11.03 -3.85
C GLU A 85 30.97 11.08 -3.13
N VAL A 86 29.94 11.64 -3.77
CA VAL A 86 28.61 11.80 -3.16
C VAL A 86 27.74 10.54 -3.26
N GLN A 87 27.96 9.68 -4.26
CA GLN A 87 27.21 8.43 -4.44
C GLN A 87 27.11 7.57 -3.17
N PRO A 88 28.19 7.25 -2.43
CA PRO A 88 28.10 6.47 -1.20
C PRO A 88 27.27 7.18 -0.13
N ILE A 89 27.46 8.48 0.07
CA ILE A 89 26.71 9.30 1.04
C ILE A 89 25.21 9.26 0.72
N ALA A 90 24.84 9.45 -0.55
CA ALA A 90 23.46 9.38 -1.00
C ALA A 90 22.86 7.97 -0.81
N LYS A 91 23.67 6.91 -1.00
CA LYS A 91 23.25 5.53 -0.79
C LYS A 91 22.99 5.24 0.69
N GLU A 92 23.84 5.76 1.58
CA GLU A 92 23.68 5.64 3.03
C GLU A 92 22.46 6.40 3.53
N LEU A 93 22.26 7.65 3.08
CA LEU A 93 21.12 8.49 3.44
C LEU A 93 19.77 7.96 2.95
N ARG A 94 19.76 7.13 1.90
CA ARG A 94 18.52 6.61 1.31
C ARG A 94 17.67 5.84 2.31
N ARG A 95 18.28 5.08 3.22
CA ARG A 95 17.54 4.27 4.19
C ARG A 95 16.96 5.14 5.33
N PRO A 96 17.76 5.96 6.05
CA PRO A 96 17.23 6.92 7.02
C PRO A 96 16.15 7.84 6.45
N ALA A 97 16.33 8.35 5.22
CA ALA A 97 15.34 9.21 4.57
C ALA A 97 14.02 8.47 4.30
N ARG A 98 14.07 7.19 3.91
CA ARG A 98 12.88 6.35 3.73
C ARG A 98 12.20 6.03 5.05
N ASP A 99 12.98 5.71 6.07
CA ASP A 99 12.43 5.37 7.39
C ASP A 99 11.79 6.62 8.04
N LEU A 100 12.43 7.79 7.88
CA LEU A 100 11.84 9.07 8.26
C LEU A 100 10.56 9.35 7.48
N ALA A 101 10.56 9.20 6.16
CA ALA A 101 9.37 9.43 5.34
C ALA A 101 8.19 8.50 5.70
N LYS A 102 8.48 7.30 6.22
CA LYS A 102 7.45 6.38 6.75
C LYS A 102 6.93 6.80 8.12
N ALA A 103 7.77 7.38 8.98
CA ALA A 103 7.40 7.82 10.32
C ALA A 103 6.68 9.19 10.32
N THR A 104 6.97 10.06 9.34
CA THR A 104 6.39 11.41 9.26
C THR A 104 4.86 11.44 9.32
N PRO A 105 4.10 10.59 8.58
CA PRO A 105 2.64 10.61 8.66
C PRO A 105 2.10 10.27 10.04
N ASP A 106 2.71 9.31 10.75
CA ASP A 106 2.29 8.93 12.10
C ASP A 106 2.62 10.03 13.12
N LEU A 107 3.77 10.68 12.96
CA LEU A 107 4.12 11.86 13.76
C LEU A 107 3.13 13.01 13.52
N MET A 108 2.76 13.26 12.26
CA MET A 108 1.77 14.30 11.93
C MET A 108 0.41 13.99 12.56
N LYS A 109 -0.09 12.76 12.43
CA LYS A 109 -1.33 12.34 13.10
C LYS A 109 -1.25 12.50 14.61
N PHE A 110 -0.13 12.11 15.22
CA PHE A 110 0.09 12.32 16.65
C PHE A 110 -0.03 13.80 17.00
N THR A 111 0.63 14.70 16.26
CA THR A 111 0.55 16.14 16.51
C THR A 111 -0.84 16.72 16.28
N GLU A 112 -1.59 16.21 15.29
CA GLU A 112 -2.98 16.61 15.05
C GLU A 112 -3.88 16.20 16.23
N VAL A 113 -3.78 14.95 16.68
CA VAL A 113 -4.53 14.45 17.85
C VAL A 113 -4.14 15.24 19.10
N PHE A 114 -2.86 15.55 19.28
CA PHE A 114 -2.38 16.34 20.41
C PHE A 114 -2.95 17.76 20.36
N ASN A 115 -2.90 18.43 19.21
CA ASN A 115 -3.51 19.74 19.05
C ASN A 115 -5.02 19.71 19.28
N ALA A 116 -5.73 18.71 18.77
CA ALA A 116 -7.16 18.55 19.02
C ALA A 116 -7.46 18.38 20.51
N LEU A 117 -6.67 17.55 21.21
CA LEU A 117 -6.78 17.37 22.66
C LEU A 117 -6.58 18.68 23.43
N PHE A 118 -5.53 19.45 23.12
CA PHE A 118 -5.28 20.71 23.82
C PHE A 118 -6.29 21.79 23.46
N ASN A 119 -6.76 21.82 22.21
CA ASN A 119 -7.83 22.71 21.80
C ASN A 119 -9.12 22.41 22.56
N GLU A 120 -9.51 21.13 22.65
CA GLU A 120 -10.70 20.72 23.41
C GLU A 120 -10.52 21.02 24.90
N LEU A 121 -9.36 20.71 25.47
CA LEU A 121 -9.07 20.96 26.88
C LEU A 121 -9.22 22.45 27.21
N ALA A 122 -8.67 23.31 26.34
CA ALA A 122 -8.67 24.76 26.49
C ALA A 122 -9.93 25.45 25.94
N TYR A 123 -10.82 24.72 25.28
CA TYR A 123 -12.04 25.27 24.71
C TYR A 123 -12.95 25.77 25.84
N ASP A 124 -13.35 27.04 25.73
CA ASP A 124 -14.31 27.67 26.63
C ASP A 124 -15.64 27.87 25.89
N PRO A 125 -16.65 27.02 26.14
CA PRO A 125 -17.92 27.07 25.42
C PRO A 125 -18.70 28.34 25.77
N PRO A 126 -19.38 28.98 24.80
CA PRO A 126 -20.22 30.13 25.11
C PRO A 126 -21.44 29.72 25.94
N GLY A 127 -21.76 30.51 26.97
CA GLY A 127 -22.96 30.29 27.79
C GLY A 127 -22.62 30.16 29.27
N LYS A 128 -23.28 29.22 29.94
CA LYS A 128 -23.13 28.97 31.40
C LYS A 128 -22.31 27.73 31.73
N GLU A 129 -21.91 26.97 30.71
CA GLU A 129 -21.08 25.78 30.89
C GLU A 129 -19.62 26.20 30.98
N ASN A 130 -18.82 25.47 31.75
CA ASN A 130 -17.39 25.73 31.87
C ASN A 130 -16.61 24.72 31.03
N GLY A 131 -15.53 25.17 30.38
CA GLY A 131 -14.58 24.29 29.67
C GLY A 131 -13.83 23.32 30.59
N TYR A 132 -13.12 22.34 30.03
CA TYR A 132 -12.44 21.31 30.83
C TYR A 132 -11.33 21.86 31.74
N LEU A 133 -10.59 22.90 31.32
CA LEU A 133 -9.58 23.54 32.15
C LEU A 133 -10.12 24.09 33.47
N PHE A 134 -11.39 24.50 33.53
CA PHE A 134 -12.03 24.96 34.77
C PHE A 134 -12.10 23.85 35.83
N TYR A 135 -12.39 22.61 35.40
CA TYR A 135 -12.53 21.46 36.30
C TYR A 135 -11.21 20.79 36.66
N LEU A 136 -10.11 21.11 35.97
CA LEU A 136 -8.81 20.47 36.14
C LEU A 136 -8.26 20.57 37.57
N PRO A 137 -8.31 21.75 38.26
CA PRO A 137 -7.92 21.84 39.66
C PRO A 137 -8.79 20.99 40.60
N TRP A 138 -10.11 20.94 40.35
CA TRP A 138 -11.02 20.09 41.12
C TRP A 138 -10.69 18.60 40.92
N ALA A 139 -10.44 18.17 39.67
CA ALA A 139 -10.06 16.81 39.37
C ALA A 139 -8.73 16.41 40.04
N ASN A 140 -7.74 17.31 40.02
CA ASN A 140 -6.47 17.11 40.73
C ASN A 140 -6.67 16.96 42.25
N HIS A 141 -7.47 17.84 42.85
CA HIS A 141 -7.80 17.78 44.28
C HIS A 141 -8.45 16.44 44.66
N ASN A 142 -9.47 16.00 43.91
CA ASN A 142 -10.15 14.74 44.18
C ASN A 142 -9.23 13.53 43.95
N THR A 143 -8.40 13.56 42.89
CA THR A 143 -7.44 12.49 42.62
C THR A 143 -6.48 12.35 43.79
N ASN A 144 -5.88 13.46 44.25
CA ASN A 144 -5.00 13.48 45.40
C ASN A 144 -5.70 12.89 46.65
N SER A 145 -6.94 13.29 46.92
CA SER A 145 -7.73 12.74 48.02
C SER A 145 -7.95 11.22 47.93
N THR A 146 -8.13 10.67 46.72
CA THR A 146 -8.35 9.22 46.54
C THR A 146 -7.08 8.37 46.67
N ILE A 147 -5.90 8.95 46.48
CA ILE A 147 -4.61 8.24 46.53
C ILE A 147 -3.74 8.66 47.73
N ALA A 148 -4.19 9.63 48.53
CA ALA A 148 -3.49 10.10 49.73
C ALA A 148 -3.34 9.02 50.81
N SER A 149 -4.15 7.96 50.75
CA SER A 149 -3.99 6.79 51.60
C SER A 149 -2.83 5.93 51.10
N GLN A 150 -1.64 6.16 51.65
CA GLN A 150 -0.45 5.38 51.36
C GLN A 150 -0.32 4.23 52.37
N ASP A 151 0.10 3.06 51.91
CA ASP A 151 0.72 2.04 52.75
C ASP A 151 2.23 2.00 52.44
N GLY A 152 2.96 1.03 53.00
CA GLY A 152 4.41 0.90 52.76
C GLY A 152 4.82 0.66 51.30
N ILE A 153 3.87 0.49 50.37
CA ILE A 153 4.10 0.18 48.95
C ILE A 153 3.78 1.39 48.04
N GLY A 154 3.18 2.47 48.57
CA GLY A 154 2.99 3.75 47.87
C GLY A 154 1.53 4.21 47.79
N PRO A 155 1.22 5.20 46.92
CA PRO A 155 -0.15 5.70 46.75
C PRO A 155 -1.03 4.64 46.09
N LEU A 156 -1.91 4.01 46.88
CA LEU A 156 -2.89 3.06 46.39
C LEU A 156 -4.25 3.74 46.30
N ARG A 157 -4.84 3.78 45.10
CA ARG A 157 -6.24 4.15 44.95
C ARG A 157 -7.08 3.04 45.58
N ARG A 158 -7.70 3.30 46.74
CA ARG A 158 -8.61 2.35 47.36
C ARG A 158 -9.87 2.23 46.51
N SER A 159 -10.15 1.02 46.02
CA SER A 159 -11.43 0.65 45.41
C SER A 159 -12.03 -0.50 46.21
N LEU A 160 -13.34 -0.46 46.42
CA LEU A 160 -14.11 -1.57 46.97
C LEU A 160 -14.93 -2.16 45.83
N ILE A 161 -14.67 -3.42 45.50
CA ILE A 161 -15.45 -4.16 44.52
C ILE A 161 -16.42 -5.05 45.31
N LEU A 162 -17.71 -4.77 45.16
CA LEU A 162 -18.78 -5.57 45.74
C LEU A 162 -19.26 -6.54 44.67
N ALA A 163 -19.15 -7.84 44.95
CA ALA A 163 -19.60 -8.90 44.05
C ALA A 163 -20.70 -9.72 44.73
N SER A 164 -21.78 -10.00 44.01
CA SER A 164 -22.79 -10.99 44.38
C SER A 164 -22.32 -12.40 43.99
N CYS A 165 -22.99 -13.43 44.50
CA CYS A 165 -22.70 -14.81 44.12
C CYS A 165 -22.84 -15.07 42.61
N SER A 166 -23.85 -14.47 41.97
CA SER A 166 -24.00 -14.56 40.51
C SER A 166 -22.83 -13.91 39.74
N GLN A 167 -22.21 -12.88 40.32
CA GLN A 167 -21.05 -12.22 39.72
C GLN A 167 -19.77 -13.05 39.93
N LEU A 168 -19.58 -13.67 41.10
CA LEU A 168 -18.46 -14.59 41.35
C LEU A 168 -18.52 -15.82 40.43
N ASP A 169 -19.71 -16.40 40.24
CA ASP A 169 -19.94 -17.49 39.28
C ASP A 169 -19.58 -17.09 37.84
N SER A 170 -19.93 -15.86 37.46
CA SER A 170 -19.56 -15.30 36.15
C SER A 170 -18.04 -15.12 36.01
N PHE A 171 -17.35 -14.67 37.07
CA PHE A 171 -15.89 -14.52 37.05
C PHE A 171 -15.19 -15.85 36.84
N GLU A 172 -15.65 -16.93 37.48
CA GLU A 172 -15.09 -18.26 37.26
C GLU A 172 -15.42 -18.80 35.88
N THR A 173 -16.64 -18.59 35.39
CA THR A 173 -17.06 -19.03 34.05
C THR A 173 -16.21 -18.39 32.95
N PHE A 174 -15.93 -17.08 33.04
CA PHE A 174 -15.22 -16.35 32.00
C PHE A 174 -13.70 -16.28 32.22
N GLY A 175 -13.25 -16.24 33.47
CA GLY A 175 -11.83 -16.22 33.85
C GLY A 175 -11.23 -17.61 34.02
N GLY A 176 -12.06 -18.65 34.05
CA GLY A 176 -11.66 -20.04 34.20
C GLY A 176 -10.85 -20.58 33.02
N ARG A 177 -10.23 -21.73 33.27
CA ARG A 177 -9.52 -22.48 32.23
C ARG A 177 -10.48 -23.41 31.49
N ASN A 178 -10.15 -23.68 30.24
CA ASN A 178 -10.75 -24.76 29.49
C ASN A 178 -10.12 -26.07 30.02
N GLU A 179 -10.96 -27.05 30.36
CA GLU A 179 -10.52 -28.32 30.95
C GLU A 179 -9.77 -29.20 29.94
N ASP A 180 -10.11 -29.10 28.65
CA ASP A 180 -9.51 -29.90 27.58
C ASP A 180 -8.15 -29.35 27.15
N THR A 181 -7.97 -28.02 27.14
CA THR A 181 -6.75 -27.37 26.65
C THR A 181 -5.85 -26.83 27.76
N GLY A 182 -6.36 -26.68 28.98
CA GLY A 182 -5.65 -26.05 30.10
C GLY A 182 -5.41 -24.53 29.95
N GLU A 183 -5.83 -23.94 28.84
CA GLU A 183 -5.70 -22.51 28.56
C GLU A 183 -6.86 -21.70 29.17
N TYR A 184 -6.64 -20.41 29.43
CA TYR A 184 -7.72 -19.52 29.86
C TYR A 184 -8.76 -19.36 28.76
N ARG A 185 -10.05 -19.46 29.10
CA ARG A 185 -11.15 -19.23 28.15
C ARG A 185 -11.11 -17.82 27.55
N ASN A 186 -10.71 -16.83 28.36
CA ASN A 186 -10.35 -15.49 27.91
C ASN A 186 -9.12 -14.98 28.69
N PRO A 187 -7.94 -14.88 28.06
CA PRO A 187 -6.71 -14.51 28.77
C PRO A 187 -6.72 -13.07 29.30
N TYR A 188 -7.40 -12.15 28.62
CA TYR A 188 -7.51 -10.76 29.06
C TYR A 188 -8.41 -10.65 30.29
N LEU A 189 -9.56 -11.32 30.26
CA LEU A 189 -10.49 -11.30 31.37
C LEU A 189 -9.93 -12.05 32.58
N ALA A 190 -9.25 -13.17 32.35
CA ALA A 190 -8.56 -13.92 33.40
C ALA A 190 -7.52 -13.04 34.13
N THR A 191 -6.75 -12.22 33.39
CA THR A 191 -5.78 -11.30 34.01
C THR A 191 -6.46 -10.27 34.91
N VAL A 192 -7.55 -9.65 34.44
CA VAL A 192 -8.28 -8.66 35.23
C VAL A 192 -8.91 -9.30 36.47
N ILE A 193 -9.53 -10.48 36.33
CA ILE A 193 -10.15 -11.21 37.44
C ILE A 193 -9.10 -11.66 38.47
N GLN A 194 -7.91 -12.08 38.04
CA GLN A 194 -6.80 -12.41 38.93
C GLN A 194 -6.29 -11.20 39.71
N LEU A 195 -6.19 -10.04 39.05
CA LEU A 195 -5.80 -8.79 39.71
C LEU A 195 -6.83 -8.31 40.74
N LEU A 196 -8.11 -8.65 40.55
CA LEU A 196 -9.14 -8.38 41.55
C LEU A 196 -8.98 -9.21 42.82
N ASN A 197 -8.22 -10.32 42.76
CA ASN A 197 -8.08 -11.30 43.84
C ASN A 197 -9.45 -11.68 44.45
N ALA A 198 -10.44 -11.87 43.57
CA ALA A 198 -11.80 -12.14 43.99
C ALA A 198 -11.87 -13.49 44.73
N PRO A 199 -12.68 -13.60 45.79
CA PRO A 199 -12.90 -14.87 46.47
C PRO A 199 -13.53 -15.89 45.50
N SER A 200 -13.19 -17.18 45.66
CA SER A 200 -13.85 -18.22 44.86
C SER A 200 -15.33 -18.34 45.21
N PHE A 201 -16.14 -18.63 44.20
CA PHE A 201 -17.57 -18.86 44.34
C PHE A 201 -17.82 -20.02 45.30
N GLU A 202 -17.10 -21.13 45.15
CA GLU A 202 -17.28 -22.31 45.98
C GLU A 202 -17.08 -22.00 47.48
N ALA A 203 -16.03 -21.27 47.84
CA ALA A 203 -15.73 -21.00 49.25
C ALA A 203 -16.71 -20.00 49.91
N ASN A 204 -17.46 -19.22 49.14
CA ASN A 204 -18.22 -18.08 49.65
C ASN A 204 -19.72 -18.12 49.32
N CYS A 205 -20.14 -18.95 48.38
CA CYS A 205 -21.51 -18.98 47.86
C CYS A 205 -22.13 -20.39 47.81
N SER A 206 -21.35 -21.47 47.93
CA SER A 206 -21.87 -22.85 47.85
C SER A 206 -22.54 -23.37 49.15
N GLY A 207 -22.46 -22.61 50.25
CA GLY A 207 -22.95 -23.02 51.58
C GLY A 207 -24.42 -22.72 51.91
N GLY A 208 -25.26 -22.35 50.94
CA GLY A 208 -26.64 -21.89 51.17
C GLY A 208 -27.74 -22.89 50.79
N GLY A 209 -27.52 -24.19 51.01
CA GLY A 209 -28.46 -25.25 50.61
C GLY A 209 -28.63 -26.36 51.66
N GLY A 210 -28.64 -26.02 52.95
CA GLY A 210 -28.87 -26.98 54.03
C GLY A 210 -29.46 -26.30 55.26
N GLY A 211 -30.79 -26.16 55.27
CA GLY A 211 -31.56 -25.64 56.40
C GLY A 211 -33.03 -26.05 56.27
N GLU A 212 -33.33 -27.29 56.64
CA GLU A 212 -34.51 -27.62 57.45
C GLU A 212 -34.19 -27.33 58.91
#